data_AF-A0A5E6MPL5-F1
#
_entry.id   AF-A0A5E6MPL5-F1
#
_cell.length_a   1.000
_cell.length_b   1.000
_cell.length_c   1.000
_cell.angle_alpha   90.00
_cell.angle_beta   90.00
_cell.angle_gamma   90.00
#
_symmetry.space_group_name_H-M   'P 1'
#
loop_
_entity.id
_entity.type
_entity.pdbx_description
1 polymer ?
#
loop_
_entity_poly.entity_id
_entity_poly.type
_entity_poly.pdbx_seq_one_letter_code
_entity_poly.pdbx_strand_id
1 'polypeptide(L)'
;MGKSRRRRRIEPSPALQAKIATMVEGLERVGTIERILQTPPAAPGIALEKVRVQALDRDGKSYQQIVREYNRTRPEFLAALARNPTTRALALLAVGKEGVAMMERGQVPKRKWEEAVDRDGVLRDRTTLFQIQAILPRSVRRAPPPAEQPSDRWNCHHVVPKSMARLDGKSPNDPSNLVVISTFTSGNNRENAHHFLHAAILHPQLHLPPGSVIDAYIPRPLFPFYPPTRKPFANVEEVRKELKRLDPNAELPASWQRRLVAFCQAAKRLPYEVPEEFRATMRTYQNIYYRPENRDPDQEQAARKRAATEGAVLARQFLPTGARVDGELLAVDHQARFQLPLLPEKGRVASRQSDSDIGSRRFSRPQKDSTFFR
;
A
#
# COMPACT_ATOMS: atom_id res chain seq x y z
N MET A 1 -33.70 -1.59 21.87
CA MET A 1 -32.68 -2.52 21.33
C MET A 1 -32.85 -2.65 19.82
N GLY A 2 -32.08 -1.91 19.03
CA GLY A 2 -32.14 -2.01 17.56
C GLY A 2 -31.37 -3.24 17.07
N LYS A 3 -32.06 -4.19 16.41
CA LYS A 3 -31.43 -5.31 15.71
C LYS A 3 -30.46 -4.74 14.66
N SER A 4 -29.15 -4.85 14.89
CA SER A 4 -28.14 -4.59 13.86
C SER A 4 -28.46 -5.46 12.64
N ARG A 5 -29.03 -4.87 11.59
CA ARG A 5 -29.20 -5.54 10.28
C ARG A 5 -27.82 -5.97 9.81
N ARG A 6 -27.49 -7.26 9.98
CA ARG A 6 -26.28 -7.86 9.38
C ARG A 6 -26.36 -7.63 7.88
N ARG A 7 -25.46 -6.82 7.32
CA ARG A 7 -25.37 -6.62 5.87
C ARG A 7 -25.15 -7.98 5.21
N ARG A 8 -25.87 -8.25 4.11
CA ARG A 8 -25.66 -9.48 3.33
C ARG A 8 -24.24 -9.48 2.74
N ARG A 9 -23.73 -10.68 2.42
CA ARG A 9 -22.48 -10.83 1.67
C ARG A 9 -22.62 -10.13 0.31
N ILE A 10 -21.56 -9.48 -0.14
CA ILE A 10 -21.50 -8.85 -1.45
C ILE A 10 -20.98 -9.89 -2.44
N GLU A 11 -21.63 -9.97 -3.60
CA GLU A 11 -21.17 -10.68 -4.79
C GLU A 11 -20.39 -9.68 -5.66
N PRO A 12 -19.05 -9.72 -5.70
CA PRO A 12 -18.27 -8.78 -6.50
C PRO A 12 -18.46 -9.07 -7.99
N SER A 13 -18.46 -8.02 -8.80
CA SER A 13 -18.56 -8.17 -10.25
C SER A 13 -17.42 -9.04 -10.85
N PRO A 14 -17.68 -9.83 -11.91
CA PRO A 14 -16.65 -10.63 -12.57
C PRO A 14 -15.44 -9.81 -13.03
N ALA A 15 -15.69 -8.60 -13.54
CA ALA A 15 -14.62 -7.67 -13.95
C ALA A 15 -13.70 -7.30 -12.78
N LEU A 16 -14.24 -7.07 -11.59
CA LEU A 16 -13.44 -6.78 -10.41
C LEU A 16 -12.66 -8.01 -9.93
N GLN A 17 -13.26 -9.19 -9.97
CA GLN A 17 -12.58 -10.44 -9.64
C GLN A 17 -11.37 -10.70 -10.56
N ALA A 18 -11.53 -10.46 -11.87
CA ALA A 18 -10.43 -10.54 -12.83
C ALA A 18 -9.30 -9.55 -12.51
N LYS A 19 -9.64 -8.29 -12.18
CA LYS A 19 -8.64 -7.29 -11.76
C LYS A 19 -7.88 -7.68 -10.49
N ILE A 20 -8.55 -8.33 -9.52
CA ILE A 20 -7.90 -8.86 -8.32
C ILE A 20 -6.92 -9.98 -8.69
N ALA A 21 -7.30 -10.91 -9.57
CA ALA A 21 -6.39 -11.95 -10.04
C ALA A 21 -5.13 -11.35 -10.71
N THR A 22 -5.32 -10.39 -11.64
CA THR A 22 -4.20 -9.68 -12.29
C THR A 22 -3.31 -8.93 -11.28
N MET A 23 -3.91 -8.32 -10.25
CA MET A 23 -3.15 -7.68 -9.18
C MET A 23 -2.31 -8.71 -8.40
N VAL A 24 -2.87 -9.87 -8.06
CA VAL A 24 -2.16 -10.94 -7.34
C VAL A 24 -0.97 -11.44 -8.16
N GLU A 25 -1.18 -11.75 -9.44
CA GLU A 25 -0.10 -12.17 -10.35
C GLU A 25 0.98 -11.10 -10.48
N GLY A 26 0.58 -9.83 -10.57
CA GLY A 26 1.49 -8.70 -10.62
C GLY A 26 2.35 -8.60 -9.36
N LEU A 27 1.75 -8.71 -8.17
CA LEU A 27 2.47 -8.71 -6.90
C LEU A 27 3.38 -9.93 -6.75
N GLU A 28 2.97 -11.09 -7.25
CA GLU A 28 3.76 -12.32 -7.25
C GLU A 28 5.01 -12.22 -8.11
N ARG A 29 4.88 -11.64 -9.30
CA ARG A 29 5.99 -11.42 -10.22
C ARG A 29 7.06 -10.49 -9.64
N VAL A 30 6.64 -9.42 -8.95
CA VAL A 30 7.57 -8.37 -8.52
C VAL A 30 8.09 -8.54 -7.10
N GLY A 31 7.40 -9.30 -6.23
CA GLY A 31 7.78 -9.42 -4.83
C GLY A 31 8.55 -10.69 -4.52
N THR A 32 9.67 -10.94 -5.18
CA THR A 32 10.49 -12.15 -4.95
C THR A 32 11.02 -12.21 -3.51
N ILE A 33 11.48 -13.40 -3.09
CA ILE A 33 12.05 -13.62 -1.75
C ILE A 33 13.25 -12.69 -1.54
N GLU A 34 14.13 -12.61 -2.53
CA GLU A 34 15.35 -11.82 -2.51
C GLU A 34 15.03 -10.33 -2.32
N ARG A 35 14.04 -9.81 -3.07
CA ARG A 35 13.59 -8.42 -2.92
C ARG A 35 13.04 -8.17 -1.53
N ILE A 36 12.25 -9.08 -0.97
CA ILE A 36 11.73 -8.93 0.39
C ILE A 36 12.87 -8.94 1.42
N LEU A 37 13.84 -9.84 1.29
CA LEU A 37 14.97 -9.94 2.22
C LEU A 37 15.93 -8.75 2.13
N GLN A 38 16.02 -8.09 0.97
CA GLN A 38 16.80 -6.86 0.79
C GLN A 38 16.19 -5.64 1.51
N THR A 39 14.91 -5.70 1.91
CA THR A 39 14.26 -4.57 2.57
C THR A 39 14.75 -4.36 4.01
N PRO A 40 14.86 -3.12 4.47
CA PRO A 40 15.26 -2.83 5.85
C PRO A 40 14.12 -3.21 6.81
N PRO A 41 14.44 -3.50 8.09
CA PRO A 41 13.42 -3.73 9.12
C PRO A 41 12.49 -2.55 9.33
N ALA A 42 12.90 -1.35 8.94
CA ALA A 42 12.07 -0.16 8.99
C ALA A 42 10.97 -0.15 7.91
N ALA A 43 11.09 -0.93 6.82
CA ALA A 43 10.11 -0.97 5.73
C ALA A 43 10.06 -2.35 5.07
N PRO A 44 9.80 -3.43 5.83
CA PRO A 44 9.91 -4.79 5.34
C PRO A 44 8.90 -5.04 4.22
N GLY A 45 9.31 -5.74 3.16
CA GLY A 45 8.44 -6.07 2.04
C GLY A 45 7.88 -4.85 1.28
N ILE A 46 8.55 -3.70 1.36
CA ILE A 46 8.28 -2.51 0.54
C ILE A 46 9.31 -2.42 -0.58
N ALA A 47 8.84 -2.15 -1.80
CA ALA A 47 9.67 -1.78 -2.94
C ALA A 47 9.32 -0.37 -3.42
N LEU A 48 10.19 0.26 -4.20
CA LEU A 48 9.91 1.53 -4.85
C LEU A 48 9.46 1.31 -6.30
N GLU A 49 8.29 1.83 -6.65
CA GLU A 49 7.80 1.88 -8.02
C GLU A 49 8.03 3.30 -8.55
N LYS A 50 8.88 3.47 -9.57
CA LYS A 50 9.01 4.77 -10.25
C LYS A 50 7.82 4.95 -11.18
N VAL A 51 7.08 6.05 -11.01
CA VAL A 51 5.89 6.37 -11.80
C VAL A 51 5.88 7.84 -12.17
N ARG A 52 5.34 8.14 -13.34
CA ARG A 52 5.03 9.51 -13.74
C ARG A 52 3.59 9.85 -13.37
N VAL A 53 3.40 10.89 -12.57
CA VAL A 53 2.10 11.33 -12.07
C VAL A 53 1.86 12.82 -12.32
N GLN A 54 0.59 13.18 -12.40
CA GLN A 54 0.13 14.56 -12.44
C GLN A 54 -0.69 14.88 -11.18
N ALA A 55 -0.37 15.98 -10.52
CA ALA A 55 -1.13 16.49 -9.38
C ALA A 55 -2.53 16.94 -9.83
N LEU A 56 -3.55 16.41 -9.16
CA LEU A 56 -4.94 16.79 -9.40
C LEU A 56 -5.36 17.89 -8.43
N ASP A 57 -6.18 18.80 -8.94
CA ASP A 57 -6.94 19.73 -8.10
C ASP A 57 -7.94 18.92 -7.25
N ARG A 58 -7.87 19.10 -5.93
CA ARG A 58 -8.73 18.40 -4.97
C ARG A 58 -10.17 18.91 -4.98
N ASP A 59 -10.37 20.14 -5.41
CA ASP A 59 -11.70 20.73 -5.58
C ASP A 59 -12.26 20.50 -6.99
N GLY A 60 -11.40 20.06 -7.90
CA GLY A 60 -11.74 19.75 -9.29
C GLY A 60 -12.66 18.54 -9.47
N LYS A 61 -13.42 18.56 -10.58
CA LYS A 61 -14.38 17.50 -10.95
C LYS A 61 -13.75 16.11 -11.00
N SER A 62 -12.53 15.99 -11.52
CA SER A 62 -11.82 14.72 -11.67
C SER A 62 -11.54 14.05 -10.32
N TYR A 63 -11.05 14.81 -9.33
CA TYR A 63 -10.78 14.28 -7.99
C TYR A 63 -12.08 13.85 -7.29
N GLN A 64 -13.13 14.67 -7.38
CA GLN A 64 -14.44 14.34 -6.82
C GLN A 64 -15.01 13.05 -7.43
N GLN A 65 -14.86 12.85 -8.74
CA GLN A 65 -15.28 11.62 -9.42
C GLN A 65 -14.51 10.40 -8.90
N ILE A 66 -13.18 10.51 -8.76
CA ILE A 66 -12.33 9.45 -8.19
C ILE A 66 -12.79 9.08 -6.78
N VAL A 67 -13.07 10.07 -5.92
CA VAL A 67 -13.53 9.84 -4.54
C VAL A 67 -14.90 9.16 -4.51
N ARG A 68 -15.86 9.62 -5.33
CA ARG A 68 -17.20 9.04 -5.42
C ARG A 68 -17.13 7.58 -5.90
N GLU A 69 -16.38 7.32 -6.97
CA GLU A 69 -16.18 5.98 -7.49
C GLU A 69 -15.55 5.06 -6.44
N TYR A 70 -14.48 5.51 -5.76
CA TYR A 70 -13.86 4.73 -4.70
C TYR A 70 -14.84 4.36 -3.58
N ASN A 71 -15.64 5.31 -3.11
CA ASN A 71 -16.60 5.04 -2.03
C ASN A 71 -17.66 4.01 -2.45
N ARG A 72 -18.01 4.01 -3.75
CA ARG A 72 -18.92 3.02 -4.35
C ARG A 72 -18.27 1.64 -4.50
N THR A 73 -17.02 1.57 -4.98
CA THR A 73 -16.37 0.30 -5.35
C THR A 73 -15.60 -0.35 -4.20
N ARG A 74 -15.20 0.40 -3.17
CA ARG A 74 -14.45 -0.13 -2.01
C ARG A 74 -15.13 -1.33 -1.34
N PRO A 75 -16.46 -1.35 -1.09
CA PRO A 75 -17.12 -2.54 -0.52
C PRO A 75 -16.97 -3.77 -1.42
N GLU A 76 -17.13 -3.63 -2.72
CA GLU A 76 -16.93 -4.73 -3.68
C GLU A 76 -15.47 -5.19 -3.73
N PHE A 77 -14.51 -4.26 -3.67
CA PHE A 77 -13.08 -4.58 -3.63
C PHE A 77 -12.72 -5.45 -2.42
N LEU A 78 -13.20 -5.10 -1.23
CA LEU A 78 -12.98 -5.89 -0.02
C LEU A 78 -13.60 -7.28 -0.14
N ALA A 79 -14.81 -7.37 -0.69
CA ALA A 79 -15.47 -8.65 -0.91
C ALA A 79 -14.74 -9.50 -1.97
N ALA A 80 -14.19 -8.88 -3.02
CA ALA A 80 -13.39 -9.57 -4.03
C ALA A 80 -12.08 -10.13 -3.46
N LEU A 81 -11.39 -9.36 -2.61
CA LEU A 81 -10.23 -9.86 -1.85
C LEU A 81 -10.58 -11.06 -0.96
N ALA A 82 -11.75 -11.05 -0.33
CA ALA A 82 -12.17 -12.14 0.57
C ALA A 82 -12.62 -13.42 -0.16
N ARG A 83 -12.82 -13.35 -1.48
CA ARG A 83 -13.26 -14.45 -2.33
C ARG A 83 -12.16 -15.08 -3.16
N ASN A 84 -11.19 -14.29 -3.62
CA ASN A 84 -10.04 -14.86 -4.32
C ASN A 84 -9.25 -15.75 -3.34
N PRO A 85 -8.97 -17.04 -3.66
CA PRO A 85 -8.38 -17.99 -2.71
C PRO A 85 -7.06 -17.50 -2.08
N THR A 86 -6.15 -16.97 -2.90
CA THR A 86 -4.85 -16.46 -2.45
C THR A 86 -5.02 -15.27 -1.51
N THR A 87 -5.78 -14.25 -1.92
CA THR A 87 -5.95 -13.06 -1.07
C THR A 87 -6.80 -13.35 0.16
N ARG A 88 -7.73 -14.30 0.10
CA ARG A 88 -8.48 -14.77 1.27
C ARG A 88 -7.56 -15.40 2.30
N ALA A 89 -6.65 -16.29 1.88
CA ALA A 89 -5.68 -16.91 2.78
C ALA A 89 -4.74 -15.86 3.42
N LEU A 90 -4.26 -14.89 2.63
CA LEU A 90 -3.50 -13.76 3.16
C LEU A 90 -4.31 -12.90 4.14
N ALA A 91 -5.60 -12.67 3.85
CA ALA A 91 -6.50 -11.94 4.73
C ALA A 91 -6.72 -12.67 6.06
N LEU A 92 -6.82 -14.00 6.07
CA LEU A 92 -6.94 -14.77 7.30
C LEU A 92 -5.73 -14.52 8.23
N LEU A 93 -4.52 -14.51 7.68
CA LEU A 93 -3.30 -14.25 8.43
C LEU A 93 -3.20 -12.79 8.92
N ALA A 94 -3.57 -11.84 8.07
CA ALA A 94 -3.50 -10.42 8.37
C ALA A 94 -4.61 -9.93 9.32
N VAL A 95 -5.87 -10.33 9.09
CA VAL A 95 -7.05 -9.76 9.77
C VAL A 95 -7.93 -10.80 10.50
N GLY A 96 -7.66 -12.09 10.35
CA GLY A 96 -8.38 -13.17 11.05
C GLY A 96 -9.76 -13.49 10.47
N LYS A 97 -10.38 -14.59 10.94
CA LYS A 97 -11.68 -15.09 10.42
C LYS A 97 -12.78 -14.04 10.44
N GLU A 98 -12.89 -13.30 11.55
CA GLU A 98 -13.90 -12.25 11.71
C GLU A 98 -13.67 -11.08 10.75
N GLY A 99 -12.41 -10.67 10.58
CA GLY A 99 -12.03 -9.65 9.62
C GLY A 99 -12.39 -10.05 8.19
N VAL A 100 -12.11 -11.31 7.81
CA VAL A 100 -12.50 -11.84 6.50
C VAL A 100 -14.02 -11.86 6.33
N ALA A 101 -14.77 -12.31 7.35
CA ALA A 101 -16.23 -12.28 7.32
C ALA A 101 -16.82 -10.85 7.19
N MET A 102 -16.12 -9.83 7.73
CA MET A 102 -16.46 -8.43 7.51
C MET A 102 -16.18 -7.99 6.07
N MET A 103 -15.03 -8.37 5.51
CA MET A 103 -14.66 -8.05 4.13
C MET A 103 -15.64 -8.67 3.12
N GLU A 104 -16.12 -9.89 3.35
CA GLU A 104 -17.18 -10.54 2.54
C GLU A 104 -18.47 -9.71 2.48
N ARG A 105 -18.73 -8.84 3.47
CA ARG A 105 -19.86 -7.90 3.52
C ARG A 105 -19.49 -6.49 3.05
N GLY A 106 -18.32 -6.31 2.47
CA GLY A 106 -17.75 -5.02 2.07
C GLY A 106 -17.45 -4.08 3.23
N GLN A 107 -17.28 -4.62 4.44
CA GLN A 107 -16.93 -3.86 5.63
C GLN A 107 -15.44 -3.97 5.88
N VAL A 108 -14.84 -2.86 6.32
CA VAL A 108 -13.45 -2.88 6.77
C VAL A 108 -13.33 -3.72 8.05
N PRO A 109 -12.31 -4.60 8.18
CA PRO A 109 -12.08 -5.34 9.40
C PRO A 109 -11.92 -4.41 10.61
N LYS A 110 -12.71 -4.66 11.66
CA LYS A 110 -12.42 -4.08 12.98
C LYS A 110 -11.18 -4.77 13.53
N ARG A 111 -10.28 -4.01 14.15
CA ARG A 111 -9.23 -4.61 14.94
C ARG A 111 -9.83 -4.94 16.31
N LYS A 112 -9.87 -6.22 16.69
CA LYS A 112 -10.11 -6.57 18.10
C LYS A 112 -8.91 -6.06 18.89
N TRP A 113 -9.17 -5.20 19.86
CA TRP A 113 -8.16 -4.47 20.63
C TRP A 113 -7.30 -5.39 21.52
N GLU A 114 -7.79 -6.58 21.84
CA GLU A 114 -7.40 -7.26 23.08
C GLU A 114 -6.30 -8.31 22.95
N GLU A 115 -5.76 -8.57 21.75
CA GLU A 115 -4.87 -9.73 21.59
C GLU A 115 -3.77 -9.44 20.59
N ALA A 116 -2.54 -9.23 21.08
CA ALA A 116 -1.34 -9.45 20.28
C ALA A 116 -0.58 -10.65 20.83
N VAL A 117 -0.05 -11.44 19.90
CA VAL A 117 0.86 -12.53 20.22
C VAL A 117 2.25 -11.92 20.39
N ASP A 118 2.82 -12.04 21.59
CA ASP A 118 4.18 -11.57 21.90
C ASP A 118 5.25 -12.47 21.25
N ARG A 119 6.52 -12.09 21.40
CA ARG A 119 7.71 -12.79 20.89
C ARG A 119 7.81 -14.24 21.31
N ASP A 120 7.21 -14.61 22.43
CA ASP A 120 7.17 -15.97 22.97
C ASP A 120 5.90 -16.75 22.54
N GLY A 121 5.07 -16.18 21.67
CA GLY A 121 3.85 -16.83 21.21
C GLY A 121 2.67 -16.70 22.17
N VAL A 122 2.81 -15.99 23.29
CA VAL A 122 1.75 -15.80 24.28
C VAL A 122 0.82 -14.66 23.86
N LEU A 123 -0.47 -14.91 23.99
CA LEU A 123 -1.51 -13.89 23.82
C LEU A 123 -1.46 -12.92 24.99
N ARG A 124 -1.13 -11.65 24.74
CA ARG A 124 -1.08 -10.62 25.77
C ARG A 124 -1.91 -9.42 25.39
N ASP A 125 -2.39 -8.73 26.42
CA ASP A 125 -2.96 -7.40 26.27
C ASP A 125 -1.88 -6.45 25.73
N ARG A 126 -2.28 -5.69 24.73
CA ARG A 126 -1.44 -4.78 23.95
C ARG A 126 -0.98 -3.58 24.76
N THR A 127 -1.76 -3.15 25.75
CA THR A 127 -1.33 -2.08 26.68
C THR A 127 -0.08 -2.50 27.45
N THR A 128 -0.01 -3.79 27.83
CA THR A 128 1.09 -4.41 28.55
C THR A 128 2.30 -4.63 27.63
N LEU A 129 2.05 -5.21 26.45
CA LEU A 129 3.04 -5.52 25.43
C LEU A 129 3.78 -4.30 24.86
N PHE A 130 3.02 -3.23 24.59
CA PHE A 130 3.54 -2.05 23.90
C PHE A 130 3.67 -0.86 24.84
N GLN A 131 3.52 -1.04 26.15
CA GLN A 131 3.57 0.05 27.15
C GLN A 131 2.78 1.29 26.68
N ILE A 132 1.67 1.07 25.96
CA ILE A 132 0.86 2.16 25.43
C ILE A 132 0.17 2.76 26.65
N GLN A 133 0.63 3.94 27.10
CA GLN A 133 -0.18 4.75 28.00
C GLN A 133 -1.51 4.98 27.27
N ALA A 134 -2.60 4.50 27.86
CA ALA A 134 -3.93 4.87 27.39
C ALA A 134 -3.96 6.40 27.29
N ILE A 135 -4.03 6.93 26.07
CA ILE A 135 -4.06 8.38 25.82
C ILE A 135 -5.45 8.85 26.22
N LEU A 136 -5.72 8.89 27.51
CA LEU A 136 -6.80 9.63 28.12
C LEU A 136 -6.19 10.33 29.33
N PRO A 137 -6.19 11.68 29.37
CA PRO A 137 -5.84 12.41 30.57
C PRO A 137 -6.69 11.89 31.73
N ARG A 138 -6.03 11.42 32.79
CA ARG A 138 -6.70 10.84 33.98
C ARG A 138 -7.68 11.81 34.66
N SER A 139 -7.62 13.10 34.35
CA SER A 139 -8.46 14.16 34.91
C SER A 139 -9.90 14.24 34.38
N VAL A 140 -10.31 13.44 33.38
CA VAL A 140 -11.67 13.50 32.79
C VAL A 140 -12.52 12.24 33.10
N ARG A 141 -12.17 11.45 34.11
CA ARG A 141 -13.02 10.33 34.59
C ARG A 141 -14.10 10.83 35.54
N ARG A 142 -15.08 11.58 35.02
CA ARG A 142 -16.46 11.69 35.56
C ARG A 142 -17.35 12.34 34.50
N ALA A 143 -17.76 11.53 33.52
CA ALA A 143 -18.85 11.83 32.58
C ALA A 143 -19.35 10.48 32.01
N PRO A 144 -20.60 10.39 31.49
CA PRO A 144 -21.31 9.15 31.17
C PRO A 144 -20.54 8.28 30.14
N PRO A 145 -20.91 6.99 29.94
CA PRO A 145 -20.16 6.12 29.03
C PRO A 145 -20.05 6.83 27.68
N PRO A 146 -18.83 7.14 27.20
CA PRO A 146 -18.70 7.90 25.97
C PRO A 146 -19.31 7.04 24.86
N ALA A 147 -20.10 7.68 23.99
CA ALA A 147 -20.50 7.11 22.71
C ALA A 147 -19.31 6.33 22.12
N GLU A 148 -19.53 5.07 21.72
CA GLU A 148 -18.52 4.09 21.30
C GLU A 148 -17.25 4.78 20.78
N GLN A 149 -16.17 4.77 21.56
CA GLN A 149 -14.89 5.30 21.08
C GLN A 149 -14.59 4.67 19.72
N PRO A 150 -14.14 5.44 18.72
CA PRO A 150 -13.83 4.89 17.41
C PRO A 150 -12.85 3.72 17.55
N SER A 151 -13.34 2.50 17.36
CA SER A 151 -12.50 1.31 17.38
C SER A 151 -11.46 1.45 16.26
N ASP A 152 -10.19 1.19 16.51
CA ASP A 152 -9.18 1.12 15.45
C ASP A 152 -9.60 0.08 14.39
N ARG A 153 -9.40 0.43 13.12
CA ARG A 153 -9.87 -0.36 11.97
C ARG A 153 -8.74 -0.55 10.98
N TRP A 154 -8.82 -1.67 10.27
CA TRP A 154 -8.15 -1.74 8.98
C TRP A 154 -8.82 -0.77 8.01
N ASN A 155 -8.09 -0.32 7.00
CA ASN A 155 -8.61 0.56 5.97
C ASN A 155 -8.04 0.19 4.60
N CYS A 156 -8.79 0.50 3.55
CA CYS A 156 -8.32 0.36 2.18
C CYS A 156 -7.66 1.67 1.76
N HIS A 157 -6.35 1.65 1.53
CA HIS A 157 -5.58 2.83 1.18
C HIS A 157 -5.05 2.78 -0.24
N HIS A 158 -4.91 3.96 -0.82
CA HIS A 158 -4.27 4.16 -2.10
C HIS A 158 -2.75 4.20 -1.94
N VAL A 159 -2.04 3.38 -2.71
CA VAL A 159 -0.57 3.35 -2.78
C VAL A 159 -0.04 4.62 -3.46
N VAL A 160 -0.64 4.99 -4.60
CA VAL A 160 -0.53 6.32 -5.22
C VAL A 160 -1.75 7.14 -4.82
N PRO A 161 -1.62 8.31 -4.18
CA PRO A 161 -2.74 9.07 -3.62
C PRO A 161 -3.79 9.43 -4.70
N LYS A 162 -5.07 9.50 -4.31
CA LYS A 162 -6.17 9.92 -5.21
C LYS A 162 -5.94 11.29 -5.87
N SER A 163 -5.15 12.15 -5.24
CA SER A 163 -4.79 13.48 -5.75
C SER A 163 -3.67 13.43 -6.80
N MET A 164 -3.29 12.24 -7.27
CA MET A 164 -2.24 12.02 -8.26
C MET A 164 -2.77 11.08 -9.34
N ALA A 165 -2.93 11.59 -10.54
CA ALA A 165 -3.26 10.78 -11.71
C ALA A 165 -1.98 10.18 -12.28
N ARG A 166 -1.95 8.85 -12.45
CA ARG A 166 -0.84 8.20 -13.15
C ARG A 166 -0.96 8.48 -14.65
N LEU A 167 0.16 8.80 -15.29
CA LEU A 167 0.20 9.04 -16.73
C LEU A 167 0.32 7.75 -17.56
N ASP A 168 0.37 6.58 -16.91
CA ASP A 168 0.32 5.27 -17.57
C ASP A 168 -1.11 4.78 -17.86
N GLY A 169 -2.11 5.66 -17.72
CA GLY A 169 -3.52 5.38 -18.02
C GLY A 169 -4.26 4.53 -16.98
N LYS A 170 -3.59 4.12 -15.88
CA LYS A 170 -4.26 3.38 -14.81
C LYS A 170 -5.13 4.29 -13.95
N SER A 171 -6.37 3.86 -13.73
CA SER A 171 -7.26 4.53 -12.76
C SER A 171 -6.64 4.52 -11.36
N PRO A 172 -6.74 5.63 -10.59
CA PRO A 172 -6.39 5.63 -9.17
C PRO A 172 -7.16 4.61 -8.34
N ASN A 173 -8.34 4.19 -8.80
CA ASN A 173 -9.19 3.19 -8.14
C ASN A 173 -8.98 1.76 -8.65
N ASP A 174 -7.98 1.54 -9.51
CA ASP A 174 -7.58 0.19 -9.90
C ASP A 174 -7.13 -0.61 -8.67
N PRO A 175 -7.52 -1.89 -8.52
CA PRO A 175 -7.10 -2.73 -7.39
C PRO A 175 -5.60 -2.77 -7.17
N SER A 176 -4.78 -2.69 -8.23
CA SER A 176 -3.31 -2.65 -8.09
C SER A 176 -2.80 -1.39 -7.41
N ASN A 177 -3.62 -0.34 -7.27
CA ASN A 177 -3.29 0.86 -6.51
C ASN A 177 -3.83 0.83 -5.08
N LEU A 178 -4.47 -0.26 -4.65
CA LEU A 178 -5.10 -0.37 -3.33
C LEU A 178 -4.38 -1.40 -2.45
N VAL A 179 -4.33 -1.11 -1.16
CA VAL A 179 -3.79 -2.00 -0.13
C VAL A 179 -4.66 -1.92 1.13
N VAL A 180 -4.89 -3.06 1.79
CA VAL A 180 -5.61 -3.11 3.06
C VAL A 180 -4.59 -3.01 4.19
N ILE A 181 -4.68 -1.96 4.99
CA ILE A 181 -3.67 -1.61 5.98
C ILE A 181 -4.28 -1.46 7.37
N SER A 182 -3.48 -1.66 8.40
CA SER A 182 -3.90 -1.28 9.75
C SER A 182 -3.78 0.24 9.92
N THR A 183 -4.91 0.92 10.15
CA THR A 183 -4.94 2.34 10.51
C THR A 183 -5.42 2.54 11.95
N PHE A 184 -5.02 3.65 12.56
CA PHE A 184 -5.37 3.97 13.94
C PHE A 184 -6.08 5.31 13.99
N THR A 185 -7.24 5.32 14.64
CA THR A 185 -7.98 6.53 15.02
C THR A 185 -7.49 7.10 16.34
N SER A 186 -6.83 6.28 17.17
CA SER A 186 -6.32 6.64 18.50
C SER A 186 -5.03 7.47 18.50
N GLY A 187 -4.48 7.85 17.34
CA GLY A 187 -3.17 8.53 17.26
C GLY A 187 -1.97 7.61 17.56
N ASN A 188 -2.19 6.29 17.63
CA ASN A 188 -1.14 5.32 17.83
C ASN A 188 -0.28 5.14 16.56
N ASN A 189 0.78 5.93 16.46
CA ASN A 189 1.73 5.88 15.34
C ASN A 189 2.63 4.65 15.35
N ARG A 190 2.65 3.90 16.45
CA ARG A 190 3.55 2.75 16.62
C ARG A 190 3.26 1.63 15.63
N GLU A 191 2.05 1.51 15.11
CA GLU A 191 1.69 0.38 14.24
C GLU A 191 1.05 0.83 12.92
N ASN A 192 1.16 2.12 12.60
CA ASN A 192 0.60 2.69 11.40
C ASN A 192 1.64 2.73 10.27
N ALA A 193 2.06 1.53 9.87
CA ALA A 193 3.15 1.29 8.93
C ALA A 193 2.99 2.01 7.59
N HIS A 194 1.76 2.15 7.10
CA HIS A 194 1.50 2.83 5.83
C HIS A 194 1.54 4.36 5.95
N HIS A 195 0.99 4.96 7.03
CA HIS A 195 1.18 6.39 7.24
C HIS A 195 2.64 6.74 7.47
N PHE A 196 3.44 5.84 8.05
CA PHE A 196 4.89 5.95 8.08
C PHE A 196 5.47 6.05 6.67
N LEU A 197 5.19 5.08 5.79
CA LEU A 197 5.72 5.09 4.42
C LEU A 197 5.26 6.33 3.64
N HIS A 198 4.03 6.78 3.87
CA HIS A 198 3.52 7.99 3.25
C HIS A 198 4.24 9.24 3.75
N ALA A 199 4.40 9.39 5.06
CA ALA A 199 5.09 10.52 5.67
C ALA A 199 6.59 10.55 5.32
N ALA A 200 7.24 9.38 5.34
CA ALA A 200 8.68 9.27 5.16
C ALA A 200 9.10 9.29 3.70
N ILE A 201 8.29 8.78 2.76
CA ILE A 201 8.72 8.61 1.36
C ILE A 201 7.82 9.41 0.42
N LEU A 202 6.50 9.26 0.53
CA LEU A 202 5.56 9.70 -0.50
C LEU A 202 5.26 11.19 -0.48
N HIS A 203 4.83 11.73 0.67
CA HIS A 203 4.39 13.11 0.79
C HIS A 203 5.49 14.14 0.48
N PRO A 204 6.76 13.94 0.88
CA PRO A 204 7.85 14.85 0.51
C PRO A 204 8.11 14.95 -1.01
N GLN A 205 7.64 14.00 -1.81
CA GLN A 205 7.77 14.03 -3.27
C GLN A 205 6.55 14.69 -3.96
N LEU A 206 5.38 14.69 -3.31
CA LEU A 206 4.08 14.89 -3.98
C LEU A 206 3.28 16.11 -3.50
N HIS A 207 3.91 17.10 -2.90
CA HIS A 207 3.24 18.33 -2.41
C HIS A 207 3.30 19.49 -3.44
N LEU A 208 3.11 19.17 -4.72
CA LEU A 208 3.17 20.15 -5.81
C LEU A 208 1.80 20.77 -6.14
N PRO A 209 1.75 21.99 -6.73
CA PRO A 209 0.51 22.59 -7.21
C PRO A 209 -0.23 21.71 -8.21
N PRO A 210 -1.58 21.81 -8.31
CA PRO A 210 -2.36 21.13 -9.33
C PRO A 210 -1.82 21.35 -10.74
N GLY A 211 -1.91 20.33 -11.59
CA GLY A 211 -1.39 20.32 -12.96
C GLY A 211 0.09 19.94 -13.09
N SER A 212 0.87 20.04 -12.01
CA SER A 212 2.29 19.67 -11.99
C SER A 212 2.49 18.19 -12.34
N VAL A 213 3.48 17.91 -13.19
CA VAL A 213 3.87 16.55 -13.58
C VAL A 213 5.24 16.21 -12.98
N ILE A 214 5.34 15.04 -12.35
CA ILE A 214 6.55 14.60 -11.65
C ILE A 214 6.77 13.09 -11.80
N ASP A 215 8.03 12.68 -11.91
CA ASP A 215 8.45 11.30 -11.67
C ASP A 215 8.68 11.08 -10.17
N ALA A 216 7.91 10.19 -9.57
CA ALA A 216 7.96 9.91 -8.13
C ALA A 216 8.23 8.43 -7.87
N TYR A 217 8.89 8.14 -6.75
CA TYR A 217 9.15 6.79 -6.25
C TYR A 217 8.10 6.44 -5.20
N ILE A 218 7.19 5.53 -5.56
CA ILE A 218 6.05 5.18 -4.72
C ILE A 218 6.42 3.98 -3.83
N PRO A 219 6.25 4.07 -2.50
CA PRO A 219 6.47 2.93 -1.61
C PRO A 219 5.34 1.92 -1.81
N ARG A 220 5.65 0.84 -2.53
CA ARG A 220 4.70 -0.22 -2.90
C ARG A 220 4.85 -1.43 -1.97
N PRO A 221 3.83 -1.75 -1.18
CA PRO A 221 3.76 -3.03 -0.49
C PRO A 221 3.76 -4.19 -1.48
N LEU A 222 4.56 -5.21 -1.20
CA LEU A 222 4.62 -6.44 -1.99
C LEU A 222 3.49 -7.44 -1.63
N PHE A 223 2.56 -7.03 -0.78
CA PHE A 223 1.40 -7.79 -0.34
C PHE A 223 0.13 -6.92 -0.42
N PRO A 224 -1.05 -7.52 -0.65
CA PRO A 224 -2.33 -6.79 -0.66
C PRO A 224 -2.79 -6.36 0.75
N PHE A 225 -2.15 -6.89 1.79
CA PHE A 225 -2.34 -6.52 3.19
C PHE A 225 -1.01 -6.06 3.78
N TYR A 226 -1.01 -4.98 4.57
CA TYR A 226 0.21 -4.50 5.22
C TYR A 226 -0.01 -4.08 6.68
N PRO A 227 0.67 -4.73 7.65
CA PRO A 227 1.54 -5.90 7.48
C PRO A 227 0.73 -7.14 7.00
N PRO A 228 1.36 -8.09 6.28
CA PRO A 228 0.68 -9.27 5.74
C PRO A 228 0.37 -10.35 6.79
N THR A 229 0.92 -10.23 7.99
CA THR A 229 0.68 -11.13 9.12
C THR A 229 0.72 -10.38 10.44
N ARG A 230 0.02 -10.90 11.44
CA ARG A 230 0.00 -10.38 12.83
C ARG A 230 1.04 -11.04 13.74
N LYS A 231 1.56 -12.20 13.35
CA LYS A 231 2.52 -13.00 14.14
C LYS A 231 3.68 -13.46 13.26
N PRO A 232 4.85 -13.74 13.85
CA PRO A 232 5.98 -14.26 13.09
C PRO A 232 5.76 -15.71 12.64
N PHE A 233 6.43 -16.07 11.54
CA PHE A 233 6.55 -17.42 11.02
C PHE A 233 8.02 -17.70 10.74
N ALA A 234 8.57 -18.77 11.34
CA ALA A 234 9.94 -19.20 11.13
C ALA A 234 10.11 -19.99 9.82
N ASN A 235 9.08 -20.72 9.41
CA ASN A 235 9.11 -21.59 8.25
C ASN A 235 7.70 -21.75 7.61
N VAL A 236 7.66 -22.49 6.51
CA VAL A 236 6.47 -22.69 5.69
C VAL A 236 5.44 -23.57 6.41
N GLU A 237 5.89 -24.53 7.22
CA GLU A 237 5.07 -25.44 7.99
C GLU A 237 4.23 -24.69 9.04
N GLU A 238 4.81 -23.70 9.71
CA GLU A 238 4.09 -22.83 10.64
C GLU A 238 3.01 -21.99 9.95
N VAL A 239 3.29 -21.49 8.73
CA VAL A 239 2.30 -20.77 7.91
C VAL A 239 1.11 -21.68 7.61
N ARG A 240 1.38 -22.93 7.16
CA ARG A 240 0.33 -23.92 6.85
C ARG A 240 -0.49 -24.27 8.08
N LYS A 241 0.18 -24.56 9.21
CA LYS A 241 -0.47 -24.90 10.48
C LYS A 241 -1.40 -23.78 10.94
N GLU A 242 -0.94 -22.53 10.86
CA GLU A 242 -1.78 -21.39 11.23
C GLU A 242 -2.95 -21.19 10.27
N LEU A 243 -2.74 -21.30 8.95
CA LEU A 243 -3.83 -21.20 7.98
C LEU A 243 -4.90 -22.26 8.24
N LYS A 244 -4.52 -23.52 8.46
CA LYS A 244 -5.47 -24.60 8.75
C LYS A 244 -6.21 -24.41 10.08
N ARG A 245 -5.55 -23.85 11.10
CA ARG A 245 -6.21 -23.44 12.36
C ARG A 245 -7.26 -22.35 12.11
N LEU A 246 -6.96 -21.40 11.23
CA LEU A 246 -7.85 -20.30 10.87
C LEU A 246 -8.97 -20.74 9.91
N ASP A 247 -8.74 -21.67 9.01
CA ASP A 247 -9.74 -22.23 8.10
C ASP A 247 -9.18 -23.55 7.54
N PRO A 248 -9.78 -24.72 7.87
CA PRO A 248 -9.28 -26.02 7.43
C PRO A 248 -9.15 -26.15 5.90
N ASN A 249 -9.93 -25.36 5.16
CA ASN A 249 -9.91 -25.36 3.69
C ASN A 249 -9.02 -24.27 3.10
N ALA A 250 -8.47 -23.36 3.92
CA ALA A 250 -7.55 -22.36 3.41
C ALA A 250 -6.23 -23.00 3.00
N GLU A 251 -5.74 -22.54 1.86
CA GLU A 251 -4.44 -22.86 1.31
C GLU A 251 -3.89 -21.61 0.62
N LEU A 252 -2.57 -21.50 0.61
CA LEU A 252 -1.85 -20.41 0.00
C LEU A 252 -0.82 -21.00 -0.97
N PRO A 253 -0.57 -20.45 -2.17
CA PRO A 253 0.45 -21.00 -3.05
C PRO A 253 1.85 -21.00 -2.40
N ALA A 254 2.70 -21.96 -2.76
CA ALA A 254 4.03 -22.14 -2.14
C ALA A 254 4.93 -20.90 -2.26
N SER A 255 4.83 -20.16 -3.36
CA SER A 255 5.49 -18.87 -3.57
C SER A 255 5.12 -17.86 -2.46
N TRP A 256 3.83 -17.67 -2.21
CA TRP A 256 3.31 -16.77 -1.19
C TRP A 256 3.65 -17.22 0.23
N GLN A 257 3.67 -18.52 0.50
CA GLN A 257 4.11 -19.06 1.79
C GLN A 257 5.58 -18.68 2.09
N ARG A 258 6.49 -18.89 1.13
CA ARG A 258 7.91 -18.51 1.29
C ARG A 258 8.10 -17.00 1.43
N ARG A 259 7.31 -16.20 0.72
CA ARG A 259 7.34 -14.73 0.81
C ARG A 259 6.90 -14.23 2.18
N LEU A 260 5.91 -14.87 2.81
CA LEU A 260 5.52 -14.55 4.19
C LEU A 260 6.66 -14.81 5.19
N VAL A 261 7.37 -15.93 5.03
CA VAL A 261 8.55 -16.24 5.85
C VAL A 261 9.64 -15.20 5.64
N ALA A 262 9.95 -14.87 4.38
CA ALA A 262 10.91 -13.82 4.04
C ALA A 262 10.52 -12.46 4.66
N PHE A 263 9.23 -12.11 4.65
CA PHE A 263 8.75 -10.90 5.30
C PHE A 263 8.98 -10.94 6.82
N CYS A 264 8.71 -12.07 7.48
CA CYS A 264 8.95 -12.23 8.91
C CYS A 264 10.43 -12.07 9.27
N GLN A 265 11.32 -12.62 8.44
CA GLN A 265 12.77 -12.48 8.59
C GLN A 265 13.22 -11.02 8.41
N ALA A 266 12.75 -10.35 7.35
CA ALA A 266 13.09 -8.95 7.07
C ALA A 266 12.59 -7.98 8.15
N ALA A 267 11.38 -8.22 8.67
CA ALA A 267 10.77 -7.37 9.70
C ALA A 267 11.52 -7.38 11.04
N LYS A 268 12.27 -8.46 11.35
CA LYS A 268 12.97 -8.74 12.63
C LYS A 268 12.09 -8.80 13.89
N ARG A 269 10.96 -8.09 13.93
CA ARG A 269 10.01 -8.02 15.05
C ARG A 269 8.59 -8.02 14.52
N LEU A 270 7.75 -8.91 15.06
CA LEU A 270 6.31 -8.93 14.80
C LEU A 270 5.51 -8.98 16.13
N PRO A 271 4.34 -8.30 16.22
CA PRO A 271 3.70 -7.49 15.17
C PRO A 271 4.55 -6.28 14.77
N TYR A 272 4.50 -5.92 13.49
CA TYR A 272 5.38 -4.90 12.93
C TYR A 272 5.05 -3.53 13.52
N GLU A 273 6.10 -2.83 13.98
CA GLU A 273 6.00 -1.52 14.59
C GLU A 273 6.82 -0.51 13.79
N VAL A 274 6.28 0.69 13.63
CA VAL A 274 7.03 1.84 13.11
C VAL A 274 8.16 2.18 14.09
N PRO A 275 9.40 2.28 13.61
CA PRO A 275 10.53 2.73 14.41
C PRO A 275 10.28 4.09 15.07
N GLU A 276 10.81 4.28 16.29
CA GLU A 276 10.48 5.41 17.15
C GLU A 276 10.86 6.75 16.52
N GLU A 277 12.01 6.80 15.85
CA GLU A 277 12.56 7.96 15.17
C GLU A 277 11.64 8.53 14.08
N PHE A 278 10.71 7.74 13.54
CA PHE A 278 9.79 8.18 12.49
C PHE A 278 8.40 8.59 13.00
N ARG A 279 8.08 8.30 14.27
CA ARG A 279 6.72 8.50 14.83
C ARG A 279 6.36 9.98 14.97
N ALA A 280 7.34 10.86 15.16
CA ALA A 280 7.14 12.31 15.26
C ALA A 280 6.67 12.90 13.93
N THR A 281 7.37 12.60 12.83
CA THR A 281 7.01 13.05 11.48
C THR A 281 5.61 12.57 11.07
N MET A 282 5.24 11.33 11.41
CA MET A 282 3.88 10.84 11.20
C MET A 282 2.83 11.68 11.94
N ARG A 283 3.15 12.09 13.18
CA ARG A 283 2.27 12.95 13.98
C ARG A 283 2.12 14.32 13.34
N THR A 284 3.18 14.91 12.77
CA THR A 284 3.09 16.17 12.02
C THR A 284 2.06 16.08 10.91
N TYR A 285 2.15 15.06 10.04
CA TYR A 285 1.19 14.89 8.93
C TYR A 285 -0.25 14.62 9.39
N GLN A 286 -0.43 13.83 10.45
CA GLN A 286 -1.76 13.56 11.01
C GLN A 286 -2.39 14.83 11.58
N ASN A 287 -1.60 15.64 12.30
CA ASN A 287 -2.06 16.88 12.92
C ASN A 287 -2.58 17.89 11.90
N ILE A 288 -2.13 17.84 10.64
CA ILE A 288 -2.66 18.71 9.58
C ILE A 288 -4.20 18.60 9.51
N TYR A 289 -4.72 17.38 9.53
CA TYR A 289 -6.16 17.13 9.37
C TYR A 289 -6.99 17.38 10.64
N TYR A 290 -6.36 17.43 11.81
CA TYR A 290 -7.06 17.55 13.09
C TYR A 290 -7.10 18.98 13.64
N ARG A 291 -6.27 19.89 13.12
CA ARG A 291 -6.20 21.28 13.60
C ARG A 291 -7.28 22.16 12.97
N PRO A 292 -8.12 22.86 13.76
CA PRO A 292 -9.13 23.79 13.24
C PRO A 292 -8.56 24.87 12.32
N GLU A 293 -7.35 25.36 12.59
CA GLU A 293 -6.69 26.38 11.77
C GLU A 293 -6.48 25.94 10.31
N ASN A 294 -6.28 24.64 10.07
CA ASN A 294 -6.06 24.09 8.73
C ASN A 294 -7.37 23.83 7.96
N ARG A 295 -8.51 24.35 8.45
CA ARG A 295 -9.74 24.45 7.63
C ARG A 295 -9.61 25.53 6.56
N ASP A 296 -8.72 26.50 6.78
CA ASP A 296 -8.32 27.47 5.77
C ASP A 296 -7.35 26.82 4.77
N PRO A 297 -7.61 26.91 3.44
CA PRO A 297 -6.78 26.26 2.42
C PRO A 297 -5.32 26.72 2.41
N ASP A 298 -5.05 28.01 2.67
CA ASP A 298 -3.70 28.55 2.65
C ASP A 298 -2.91 28.08 3.88
N GLN A 299 -3.56 28.03 5.05
CA GLN A 299 -2.97 27.44 6.26
C GLN A 299 -2.72 25.94 6.10
N GLU A 300 -3.65 25.20 5.50
CA GLU A 300 -3.47 23.78 5.20
C GLU A 300 -2.26 23.56 4.29
N GLN A 301 -2.15 24.36 3.23
CA GLN A 301 -1.04 24.28 2.27
C GLN A 301 0.30 24.62 2.93
N ALA A 302 0.35 25.65 3.77
CA ALA A 302 1.54 26.00 4.55
C ALA A 302 1.93 24.90 5.53
N ALA A 303 0.96 24.27 6.22
CA ALA A 303 1.19 23.14 7.10
C ALA A 303 1.71 21.91 6.34
N ARG A 304 1.17 21.62 5.15
CA ARG A 304 1.66 20.54 4.27
C ARG A 304 3.09 20.78 3.80
N LYS A 305 3.42 22.02 3.43
CA LYS A 305 4.78 22.39 3.04
C LYS A 305 5.76 22.18 4.19
N ARG A 306 5.44 22.66 5.41
CA ARG A 306 6.27 22.43 6.61
C ARG A 306 6.47 20.93 6.89
N ALA A 307 5.39 20.14 6.85
CA ALA A 307 5.48 18.70 7.07
C ALA A 307 6.30 17.99 5.98
N ALA A 308 6.23 18.45 4.72
CA ALA A 308 7.06 17.96 3.63
C ALA A 308 8.55 18.25 3.82
N THR A 309 8.89 19.46 4.26
CA THR A 309 10.27 19.82 4.59
C THR A 309 10.80 18.97 5.77
N GLU A 310 10.00 18.75 6.82
CA GLU A 310 10.37 17.83 7.91
C GLU A 310 10.54 16.38 7.41
N GLY A 311 9.60 15.91 6.58
CA GLY A 311 9.64 14.57 6.01
C GLY A 311 10.76 14.37 4.99
N ALA A 312 11.27 15.44 4.37
CA ALA A 312 12.35 15.38 3.39
C ALA A 312 13.63 14.77 3.95
N VAL A 313 13.92 15.00 5.24
CA VAL A 313 15.06 14.39 5.93
C VAL A 313 14.91 12.87 6.00
N LEU A 314 13.70 12.36 6.21
CA LEU A 314 13.43 10.92 6.19
C LEU A 314 13.44 10.37 4.77
N ALA A 315 12.87 11.10 3.80
CA ALA A 315 12.79 10.68 2.41
C ALA A 315 14.17 10.44 1.81
N ARG A 316 15.13 11.32 2.11
CA ARG A 316 16.55 11.17 1.74
C ARG A 316 17.21 9.90 2.28
N GLN A 317 16.68 9.29 3.35
CA GLN A 317 17.22 8.03 3.86
C GLN A 317 16.77 6.82 3.04
N PHE A 318 15.67 6.92 2.28
CA PHE A 318 15.09 5.79 1.54
C PHE A 318 15.14 5.95 0.02
N LEU A 319 15.14 7.19 -0.48
CA LEU A 319 15.01 7.48 -1.89
C LEU A 319 16.34 7.42 -2.62
N PRO A 320 16.38 6.86 -3.83
CA PRO A 320 17.62 6.78 -4.60
C PRO A 320 18.03 8.14 -5.17
N THR A 321 19.26 8.20 -5.68
CA THR A 321 19.76 9.26 -6.57
C THR A 321 18.74 9.67 -7.63
N GLY A 322 18.62 10.96 -7.90
CA GLY A 322 17.70 11.51 -8.90
C GLY A 322 16.23 11.53 -8.50
N ALA A 323 15.86 11.05 -7.30
CA ALA A 323 14.54 11.31 -6.74
C ALA A 323 14.35 12.81 -6.45
N ARG A 324 13.10 13.29 -6.48
CA ARG A 324 12.78 14.67 -6.15
C ARG A 324 12.14 14.75 -4.77
N VAL A 325 12.73 15.50 -3.86
CA VAL A 325 12.27 15.67 -2.46
C VAL A 325 12.21 17.15 -2.15
N ASP A 326 11.06 17.63 -1.67
CA ASP A 326 10.82 19.06 -1.41
C ASP A 326 11.14 19.95 -2.61
N GLY A 327 10.79 19.47 -3.82
CA GLY A 327 11.07 20.17 -5.08
C GLY A 327 12.50 20.02 -5.61
N GLU A 328 13.45 19.56 -4.81
CA GLU A 328 14.87 19.43 -5.18
C GLU A 328 15.22 18.02 -5.66
N LEU A 329 16.07 17.90 -6.68
CA LEU A 329 16.60 16.62 -7.11
C LEU A 329 17.75 16.19 -6.20
N LEU A 330 17.73 14.94 -5.74
CA LEU A 330 18.85 14.36 -5.01
C LEU A 330 20.07 14.24 -5.92
N ALA A 331 21.22 14.68 -5.42
CA ALA A 331 22.49 14.75 -6.13
C ALA A 331 22.94 13.39 -6.69
N VAL A 332 23.77 13.40 -7.73
CA VAL A 332 24.24 12.19 -8.45
C VAL A 332 25.04 11.23 -7.58
N ASP A 333 25.67 11.74 -6.52
CA ASP A 333 26.45 11.01 -5.53
C ASP A 333 25.63 10.65 -4.26
N HIS A 334 24.34 11.00 -4.22
CA HIS A 334 23.47 10.69 -3.11
C HIS A 334 23.37 9.17 -2.89
N GLN A 335 23.62 8.72 -1.66
CA GLN A 335 23.42 7.33 -1.26
C GLN A 335 22.32 7.23 -0.21
N ALA A 336 21.25 6.49 -0.54
CA ALA A 336 20.20 6.18 0.41
C ALA A 336 20.76 5.33 1.54
N ARG A 337 20.49 5.73 2.79
CA ARG A 337 20.86 4.96 3.98
C ARG A 337 20.20 3.58 4.02
N PHE A 338 18.95 3.52 3.61
CA PHE A 338 18.12 2.32 3.58
C PHE A 338 17.72 2.04 2.14
N GLN A 339 18.41 1.09 1.52
CA GLN A 339 18.11 0.70 0.15
C GLN A 339 16.78 -0.06 0.08
N LEU A 340 15.87 0.46 -0.73
CA LEU A 340 14.63 -0.23 -1.08
C LEU A 340 14.74 -0.79 -2.50
N PRO A 341 14.32 -2.03 -2.75
CA PRO A 341 14.34 -2.61 -4.09
C PRO A 341 13.55 -1.75 -5.06
N LEU A 342 14.15 -1.44 -6.22
CA LEU A 342 13.43 -0.77 -7.32
C LEU A 342 12.65 -1.81 -8.12
N LEU A 343 11.36 -1.56 -8.32
CA LEU A 343 10.57 -2.35 -9.27
C LEU A 343 11.05 -2.03 -10.69
N PRO A 344 11.15 -3.05 -11.56
CA PRO A 344 11.44 -2.78 -12.96
C PRO A 344 10.35 -1.85 -13.50
N GLU A 345 10.76 -0.80 -14.20
CA GLU A 345 9.81 -0.05 -15.03
C GLU A 345 9.12 -1.09 -15.92
N LYS A 346 7.78 -1.08 -15.96
CA LYS A 346 7.05 -1.94 -16.91
C LYS A 346 7.70 -1.73 -18.26
N GLY A 347 8.31 -2.79 -18.79
CA GLY A 347 9.31 -2.65 -19.83
C GLY A 347 8.85 -1.76 -20.98
N ARG A 348 9.82 -1.07 -21.59
CA ARG A 348 9.91 -1.12 -23.05
C ARG A 348 9.57 -2.55 -23.45
N VAL A 349 8.37 -2.76 -23.95
CA VAL A 349 8.09 -3.96 -24.72
C VAL A 349 8.99 -3.78 -25.93
N ALA A 350 10.13 -4.47 -25.95
CA ALA A 350 10.72 -4.81 -27.24
C ALA A 350 9.60 -5.55 -27.97
N SER A 351 8.98 -4.88 -28.93
CA SER A 351 8.18 -5.56 -29.93
C SER A 351 9.02 -6.75 -30.36
N ARG A 352 8.50 -7.97 -30.20
CA ARG A 352 8.97 -9.08 -31.02
C ARG A 352 8.80 -8.59 -32.46
N GLN A 353 9.87 -8.06 -33.04
CA GLN A 353 10.00 -8.06 -34.47
C GLN A 353 9.86 -9.52 -34.86
N SER A 354 8.79 -9.77 -35.59
CA SER A 354 8.58 -10.96 -36.38
C SER A 354 9.73 -11.05 -37.38
N ASP A 355 10.87 -11.60 -36.96
CA ASP A 355 11.85 -12.15 -37.89
C ASP A 355 11.37 -13.53 -38.31
N SER A 356 10.25 -13.54 -39.03
CA SER A 356 10.02 -14.51 -40.09
C SER A 356 10.73 -13.99 -41.33
N ASP A 357 12.07 -13.95 -41.29
CA ASP A 357 12.89 -13.80 -42.49
C ASP A 357 13.28 -15.20 -42.97
N ILE A 358 12.26 -15.92 -43.44
CA ILE A 358 12.44 -16.99 -44.41
C ILE A 358 12.38 -16.32 -45.79
N GLY A 359 13.57 -16.04 -46.32
CA GLY A 359 13.90 -16.15 -47.74
C GLY A 359 13.03 -15.36 -48.71
N SER A 360 13.37 -14.09 -48.93
CA SER A 360 13.17 -13.47 -50.25
C SER A 360 14.54 -13.30 -50.91
N ARG A 361 14.78 -14.20 -51.87
CA ARG A 361 15.95 -14.25 -52.73
C ARG A 361 16.13 -12.93 -53.49
N ARG A 362 17.40 -12.53 -53.58
CA ARG A 362 17.98 -11.63 -54.58
C ARG A 362 17.32 -11.82 -55.95
N PHE A 363 16.82 -10.74 -56.53
CA PHE A 363 16.88 -10.53 -57.97
C PHE A 363 17.36 -9.12 -58.28
N SER A 364 18.46 -9.09 -59.02
CA SER A 364 19.20 -7.95 -59.51
C SER A 364 18.36 -7.11 -60.47
N ARG A 365 18.44 -5.79 -60.38
CA ARG A 365 18.10 -4.88 -61.49
C ARG A 365 19.28 -4.82 -62.46
N PRO A 366 19.05 -5.01 -63.78
CA PRO A 366 19.87 -4.38 -64.79
C PRO A 366 19.27 -3.04 -65.22
N GLN A 367 20.18 -2.17 -65.63
CA GLN A 367 19.99 -0.81 -66.10
C GLN A 367 19.58 -0.80 -67.59
N LYS A 368 18.84 0.25 -67.98
CA LYS A 368 18.67 0.84 -69.33
C LYS A 368 18.02 -0.04 -70.43
N ASP A 369 16.92 0.44 -71.01
CA ASP A 369 16.99 1.31 -72.20
C ASP A 369 15.64 1.90 -72.60
N SER A 370 15.76 2.94 -73.42
CA SER A 370 14.79 3.77 -74.15
C SER A 370 13.57 3.07 -74.76
N THR A 371 12.41 3.74 -74.79
CA THR A 371 11.64 4.19 -76.00
C THR A 371 10.15 4.44 -75.71
N PHE A 372 9.72 5.69 -75.98
CA PHE A 372 8.55 6.11 -76.77
C PHE A 372 7.26 5.26 -76.83
N PHE A 373 6.13 5.86 -76.42
CA PHE A 373 5.04 6.45 -77.24
C PHE A 373 3.64 6.28 -76.59
N ARG A 374 2.93 7.43 -76.56
CA ARG A 374 1.50 7.71 -76.36
C ARG A 374 0.90 7.56 -74.97
#